data_AF-A0A9D2DAE5-F1
#
_entry.id   AF-A0A9D2DAE5-F1
#
_cell.length_a   1.000
_cell.length_b   1.000
_cell.length_c   1.000
_cell.angle_alpha   90.00
_cell.angle_beta   90.00
_cell.angle_gamma   90.00
#
_symmetry.space_group_name_H-M   'P 1'
#
loop_
_entity.id
_entity.type
_entity.pdbx_description
1 polymer ?
#
loop_
_entity_poly.entity_id
_entity_poly.type
_entity_poly.pdbx_seq_one_letter_code
_entity_poly.pdbx_strand_id
1 'polypeptide(L)'
;MDEKTMVADALVGINGELKMFGDMIAQTENKELKQCLKQMRNQCEMSQEKMYDAARERSYYVPAAKATQEEISHVKSIVQAN
;
A
#
# COMPACT_ATOMS: atom_id res chain seq x y z
N MET A 1 10.19 21.81 8.46
CA MET A 1 9.37 20.66 8.04
C MET A 1 9.35 19.71 9.22
N ASP A 2 8.18 19.34 9.73
CA ASP A 2 8.06 18.41 10.86
C ASP A 2 8.33 16.98 10.38
N GLU A 3 8.97 16.15 11.21
CA GLU A 3 9.32 14.76 10.88
C GLU A 3 8.07 13.97 10.47
N LYS A 4 6.94 14.20 11.15
CA LYS A 4 5.65 13.61 10.78
C LYS A 4 5.22 13.97 9.35
N THR A 5 5.44 15.21 8.93
CA THR A 5 5.10 15.66 7.57
C THR A 5 6.04 15.00 6.55
N MET A 6 7.34 14.93 6.84
CA MET A 6 8.31 14.26 5.97
C MET A 6 7.97 12.78 5.76
N VAL A 7 7.60 12.08 6.83
CA VAL A 7 7.21 10.67 6.78
C VAL A 7 5.90 10.47 6.01
N ALA A 8 4.92 11.36 6.20
CA ALA A 8 3.67 11.32 5.45
C ALA A 8 3.91 11.55 3.95
N ASP A 9 4.71 12.56 3.58
CA ASP A 9 5.04 12.87 2.19
C ASP A 9 5.78 11.69 1.52
N ALA A 10 6.75 11.09 2.21
CA ALA A 10 7.46 9.92 1.72
C ALA A 10 6.54 8.70 1.52
N LEU A 11 5.63 8.44 2.46
CA LEU A 11 4.63 7.37 2.33
C LEU A 11 3.68 7.61 1.15
N VAL A 12 3.23 8.85 0.93
CA VAL A 12 2.42 9.22 -0.24
C VAL A 12 3.19 8.99 -1.53
N GLY A 13 4.46 9.37 -1.58
CA GLY A 13 5.34 9.13 -2.73
C GLY A 13 5.46 7.66 -3.09
N ILE A 14 5.81 6.81 -2.10
CA ILE A 14 5.95 5.35 -2.30
C ILE A 14 4.62 4.73 -2.75
N ASN A 15 3.49 5.13 -2.16
CA ASN A 15 2.18 4.64 -2.59
C ASN A 15 1.85 5.01 -4.05
N GLY A 16 2.27 6.20 -4.49
CA GLY A 16 2.17 6.63 -5.89
C GLY A 16 3.00 5.75 -6.83
N GLU A 17 4.23 5.42 -6.45
CA GLU A 17 5.12 4.53 -7.22
C GLU A 17 4.53 3.12 -7.34
N LEU A 18 3.97 2.57 -6.27
CA LEU A 18 3.36 1.24 -6.27
C LEU A 18 2.21 1.12 -7.28
N LYS A 19 1.39 2.18 -7.39
CA LYS A 19 0.32 2.26 -8.39
C LYS A 19 0.89 2.34 -9.80
N MET A 20 1.85 3.23 -10.02
CA MET A 20 2.51 3.41 -11.31
C MET A 20 3.16 2.11 -11.82
N PHE A 21 3.88 1.38 -10.96
CA PHE A 21 4.44 0.08 -11.34
C PHE A 21 3.36 -0.93 -11.71
N GLY A 22 2.23 -0.94 -10.98
CA GLY A 22 1.08 -1.80 -11.32
C GLY A 22 0.56 -1.54 -12.73
N ASP A 23 0.38 -0.26 -13.09
CA ASP A 23 -0.07 0.15 -14.42
C ASP A 23 0.94 -0.23 -15.51
N MET A 24 2.23 0.02 -15.28
CA MET A 24 3.31 -0.31 -16.24
C MET A 24 3.46 -1.83 -16.47
N ILE A 25 3.37 -2.64 -15.42
CA ILE A 25 3.47 -4.11 -15.50
C ILE A 25 2.34 -4.68 -16.37
N ALA A 26 1.13 -4.12 -16.27
CA ALA A 26 -0.02 -4.56 -17.04
C ALA A 26 0.11 -4.22 -18.54
N GLN A 27 0.76 -3.09 -18.87
CA GLN A 27 0.82 -2.57 -20.24
C GLN A 27 2.02 -3.09 -21.05
N THR A 28 3.10 -3.54 -20.40
CA THR A 28 4.29 -4.00 -21.13
C THR A 28 4.16 -5.44 -21.64
N GLU A 29 4.52 -5.68 -22.91
CA GLU A 29 4.65 -7.01 -23.50
C GLU A 29 6.07 -7.59 -23.37
N ASN A 30 7.07 -6.73 -23.15
CA ASN A 30 8.45 -7.16 -22.97
C ASN A 30 8.60 -7.93 -21.65
N LYS A 31 8.97 -9.21 -21.76
CA LYS A 31 9.04 -10.14 -20.61
C LYS A 31 10.12 -9.76 -19.60
N GLU A 32 11.28 -9.31 -20.05
CA GLU A 32 12.39 -8.92 -19.19
C GLU A 32 12.06 -7.65 -18.42
N LEU A 33 11.53 -6.64 -19.13
CA LEU A 33 11.05 -5.40 -18.52
C LEU A 33 9.93 -5.68 -17.51
N LYS A 34 8.98 -6.57 -17.84
CA LYS A 34 7.91 -6.97 -16.92
C LYS A 34 8.46 -7.56 -15.62
N GLN A 35 9.47 -8.43 -15.69
CA GLN A 35 10.09 -9.00 -14.50
C GLN A 35 10.86 -7.95 -13.70
N CYS A 36 11.56 -7.06 -14.38
CA CYS A 36 12.29 -5.96 -13.73
C CYS A 36 11.32 -5.04 -12.96
N LEU A 37 10.23 -4.62 -13.58
CA LEU A 37 9.20 -3.79 -12.93
C LEU A 37 8.56 -4.49 -11.72
N LYS A 38 8.32 -5.81 -11.81
CA LYS A 38 7.84 -6.60 -10.66
C LYS A 38 8.83 -6.59 -9.50
N GLN A 39 10.12 -6.74 -9.78
CA GLN A 39 11.16 -6.68 -8.76
C GLN A 39 11.23 -5.30 -8.08
N MET A 40 11.16 -4.22 -8.87
CA MET A 40 11.11 -2.85 -8.34
C MET A 40 9.88 -2.64 -7.46
N ARG A 41 8.70 -3.05 -7.94
CA ARG A 41 7.46 -2.96 -7.17
C ARG A 41 7.55 -3.68 -5.83
N ASN A 42 8.10 -4.90 -5.81
CA ASN A 42 8.29 -5.66 -4.58
C ASN A 42 9.24 -4.94 -3.59
N GLN A 43 10.31 -4.32 -4.10
CA GLN A 43 11.24 -3.54 -3.27
C GLN A 43 10.58 -2.27 -2.70
N CYS A 44 9.72 -1.61 -3.48
CA CYS A 44 8.91 -0.49 -3.00
C CYS A 44 7.93 -0.93 -1.91
N GLU A 45 7.26 -2.09 -2.06
CA GLU A 45 6.35 -2.64 -1.03
C GLU A 45 7.11 -2.88 0.28
N MET A 46 8.29 -3.53 0.22
CA MET A 46 9.14 -3.73 1.40
C MET A 46 9.60 -2.42 2.07
N SER A 47 9.88 -1.39 1.26
CA SER A 47 10.30 -0.08 1.77
C SER A 47 9.12 0.67 2.41
N GLN A 48 7.93 0.54 1.82
CA GLN A 48 6.68 1.07 2.33
C GLN A 48 6.36 0.47 3.71
N GLU A 49 6.42 -0.85 3.86
CA GLU A 49 6.15 -1.55 5.12
C GLU A 49 7.10 -1.10 6.24
N LYS A 50 8.41 -1.04 5.95
CA LYS A 50 9.41 -0.55 6.93
C LYS A 50 9.15 0.89 7.37
N MET A 51 8.81 1.77 6.42
CA MET A 51 8.52 3.16 6.72
C MET A 51 7.22 3.31 7.51
N TYR A 52 6.21 2.50 7.17
CA TYR A 52 4.95 2.43 7.90
C TYR A 52 5.15 1.99 9.36
N ASP A 53 5.94 0.93 9.59
CA ASP A 53 6.21 0.45 10.94
C ASP A 53 6.97 1.49 11.77
N ALA A 54 8.00 2.13 11.19
CA ALA A 54 8.73 3.22 11.83
C ALA A 54 7.82 4.44 12.14
N ALA A 55 6.90 4.78 11.24
CA ALA A 55 5.92 5.85 11.43
C ALA A 55 4.94 5.51 12.57
N ARG A 56 4.52 4.24 12.65
CA ARG A 56 3.62 3.75 13.69
C ARG A 56 4.28 3.77 15.06
N GLU A 57 5.53 3.32 15.17
CA GLU A 57 6.30 3.35 16.42
C GLU A 57 6.45 4.77 16.98
N ARG A 58 6.55 5.76 16.09
CA ARG A 58 6.64 7.19 16.46
C ARG A 58 5.30 7.89 16.63
N SER A 59 4.17 7.16 16.53
CA SER A 59 2.81 7.71 16.57
C SER A 59 2.53 8.77 15.48
N TYR A 60 3.30 8.76 14.39
CA TYR A 60 3.12 9.67 13.25
C TYR A 60 2.00 9.21 12.32
N TYR A 61 1.69 7.92 12.36
CA TYR A 61 0.63 7.31 11.58
C TYR A 61 -0.33 6.53 12.49
N VAL A 62 -1.64 6.76 12.33
CA VAL A 62 -2.70 6.00 13.01
C VAL A 62 -3.38 5.14 11.94
N PRO A 63 -3.22 3.80 11.99
CA PRO A 63 -3.95 2.94 11.06
C PRO A 63 -5.45 3.07 11.23
N ALA A 64 -6.18 2.83 10.14
CA ALA A 64 -7.62 2.69 10.20
C ALA A 64 -7.97 1.64 11.27
N ALA A 65 -9.00 1.95 12.06
CA ALA A 65 -9.52 1.00 13.03
C ALA A 65 -9.93 -0.29 12.30
N LYS A 66 -9.72 -1.43 12.96
CA LYS A 66 -10.27 -2.70 12.45
C LYS A 66 -11.78 -2.54 12.31
N ALA A 67 -12.35 -3.07 11.22
CA ALA A 67 -13.79 -3.17 11.07
C ALA A 67 -14.39 -3.92 12.26
N THR A 68 -15.56 -3.47 12.69
CA THR A 68 -16.35 -4.11 13.75
C THR A 68 -16.90 -5.46 13.29
N GLN A 69 -17.25 -6.33 14.24
CA GLN A 69 -17.87 -7.60 13.90
C GLN A 69 -19.25 -7.42 13.24
N GLU A 70 -19.99 -6.37 13.59
CA GLU A 70 -21.23 -6.03 12.89
C GLU A 70 -20.99 -5.66 11.43
N GLU A 71 -20.03 -4.79 11.12
CA GLU A 71 -19.71 -4.42 9.73
C GLU A 71 -19.29 -5.63 8.91
N ILE A 72 -18.45 -6.51 9.48
CA ILE A 72 -18.02 -7.76 8.84
C ILE A 72 -19.23 -8.67 8.58
N SER A 73 -20.11 -8.85 9.57
CA SER A 73 -21.29 -9.70 9.47
C SER A 73 -22.29 -9.17 8.43
N HIS A 74 -22.49 -7.86 8.40
CA HIS A 74 -23.34 -7.19 7.42
C HIS A 74 -22.85 -7.42 5.99
N VAL A 75 -21.56 -7.16 5.71
CA VAL A 75 -20.98 -7.39 4.38
C VAL A 75 -21.06 -8.85 3.97
N LYS A 76 -20.78 -9.80 4.88
CA LYS A 76 -20.93 -11.24 4.60
C LYS A 76 -22.36 -11.59 4.17
N SER A 77 -23.36 -11.05 4.86
CA SER A 77 -24.77 -11.32 4.54
C SER A 77 -25.17 -10.84 3.14
N ILE A 78 -24.64 -9.69 2.68
CA ILE A 78 -24.89 -9.17 1.34
C ILE A 78 -24.26 -10.06 0.27
N VAL A 79 -23.01 -10.51 0.49
CA VAL A 79 -22.27 -11.31 -0.49
C VAL A 79 -22.81 -12.73 -0.60
N GLN A 80 -23.29 -13.32 0.50
CA GLN A 80 -23.87 -14.68 0.52
C GLN A 80 -25.32 -14.75 0.02
N ALA A 81 -26.02 -13.61 -0.05
CA ALA A 81 -27.40 -13.54 -0.53
C ALA A 81 -27.52 -13.47 -2.07
N ASN A 82 -26.40 -13.49 -2.79
CA ASN A 82 -26.31 -13.57 -4.27
C ASN A 82 -25.65 -14.88 -4.68
#